data_AF-A0A1F6D945-F1
#
_entry.id   AF-A0A1F6D945-F1
#
_cell.length_a   1.000
_cell.length_b   1.000
_cell.length_c   1.000
_cell.angle_alpha   90.00
_cell.angle_beta   90.00
_cell.angle_gamma   90.00
#
_symmetry.space_group_name_H-M   'P 1'
#
loop_
_entity.id
_entity.type
_entity.pdbx_description
1 polymer ?
#
loop_
_entity_poly.entity_id
_entity_poly.type
_entity_poly.pdbx_seq_one_letter_code
_entity_poly.pdbx_strand_id
1 'polypeptide(L)'
;MKLGFVVAVFALASLGLFVSVAKADSVSVDFEAPTYVLGSINGQDGWGPAVNPAYDQEVDSSMGTLGFGAQSLRMSNAVTSGSFGDWVFSKSLGDEAGETLAQNGGMSGGVRQPHFEAEFDLASFMPLVHQPDLQVSVSPDRGDGARMSYLRFNDMPDGIHVIFADYQDGVVEPAGTCATGDNFVLTDIATLDRTVPHSIKFSMDFVDGQNNDVVEIYIDGFLMHAGTSWEGYFNYCELNPTRTVDSLLFQARTSAGTAPATDEEGFLFDNLSLMSGAKPVPPPGNGAINSSFIKIEASGGGKIINIDSSKASTGKNTAYGSRGGRGGSGGDVSAEAEVDNGGVKSDAEANGNNGAALAGDGGAGGNGSLGGLVNSGRATSRANSWNELNAADIELKVPNTINSTKLEVEVDNDACNCNLIDNKTRSRARTGKNDASGSNGGSGGSGGEIEAEAEAGDGDAEANGNNGGAVAGNGALGGTGAAGGEVNSGVADSMASTTNRGNITRIRITN
;
A
#
# COMPACT_ATOMS: atom_id res chain seq x y z
N MET A 1 -5.37 -18.22 -99.96
CA MET A 1 -5.25 -17.37 -98.76
C MET A 1 -6.48 -17.59 -97.90
N LYS A 2 -6.38 -18.39 -96.83
CA LYS A 2 -7.30 -18.45 -95.68
C LYS A 2 -6.64 -19.35 -94.63
N LEU A 3 -6.12 -18.69 -93.61
CA LEU A 3 -5.40 -19.22 -92.46
C LEU A 3 -6.48 -19.65 -91.43
N GLY A 4 -6.53 -20.93 -91.10
CA GLY A 4 -7.43 -21.46 -90.06
C GLY A 4 -6.70 -21.56 -88.73
N PHE A 5 -7.06 -20.71 -87.77
CA PHE A 5 -6.59 -20.75 -86.39
C PHE A 5 -7.19 -21.96 -85.67
N VAL A 6 -6.35 -22.84 -85.14
CA VAL A 6 -6.73 -23.87 -84.17
C VAL A 6 -6.54 -23.27 -82.78
N VAL A 7 -7.64 -23.08 -82.05
CA VAL A 7 -7.64 -22.67 -80.64
C VAL A 7 -7.58 -23.93 -79.79
N ALA A 8 -6.45 -24.14 -79.10
CA ALA A 8 -6.30 -25.16 -78.08
C ALA A 8 -6.92 -24.67 -76.77
N VAL A 9 -7.99 -25.34 -76.32
CA VAL A 9 -8.61 -25.11 -75.01
C VAL A 9 -7.81 -25.91 -73.98
N PHE A 10 -7.00 -25.22 -73.18
CA PHE A 10 -6.39 -25.79 -71.97
C PHE A 10 -7.45 -25.86 -70.87
N ALA A 11 -7.88 -27.08 -70.54
CA ALA A 11 -8.66 -27.34 -69.33
C ALA A 11 -7.73 -27.25 -68.12
N LEU A 12 -7.80 -26.12 -67.41
CA LEU A 12 -7.14 -25.94 -66.12
C LEU A 12 -7.95 -26.71 -65.06
N ALA A 13 -7.55 -27.95 -64.78
CA ALA A 13 -8.07 -28.70 -63.64
C ALA A 13 -7.53 -28.04 -62.36
N SER A 14 -8.34 -27.20 -61.73
CA SER A 14 -8.09 -26.67 -60.39
C SER A 14 -8.19 -27.82 -59.38
N LEU A 15 -7.05 -28.45 -59.07
CA LEU A 15 -6.87 -29.23 -57.86
C LEU A 15 -7.07 -28.27 -56.68
N GLY A 16 -8.29 -28.23 -56.14
CA GLY A 16 -8.57 -27.63 -54.84
C GLY A 16 -7.91 -28.47 -53.76
N LEU A 17 -6.63 -28.18 -53.48
CA LEU A 17 -5.98 -28.57 -52.22
C LEU A 17 -6.73 -27.86 -51.09
N PHE A 18 -7.75 -28.51 -50.55
CA PHE A 18 -8.29 -28.17 -49.24
C PHE A 18 -7.17 -28.45 -48.24
N VAL A 19 -6.39 -27.43 -47.91
CA VAL A 19 -5.54 -27.47 -46.72
C VAL A 19 -6.51 -27.46 -45.55
N SER A 20 -6.78 -28.64 -44.99
CA SER A 20 -7.47 -28.76 -43.72
C SER A 20 -6.66 -27.96 -42.70
N VAL A 21 -7.18 -26.81 -42.30
CA VAL A 21 -6.60 -26.06 -41.19
C VAL A 21 -6.80 -26.94 -39.97
N ALA A 22 -5.72 -27.53 -39.46
CA ALA A 22 -5.74 -28.24 -38.19
C ALA A 22 -6.30 -27.27 -37.14
N LYS A 23 -7.47 -27.59 -36.59
CA LYS A 23 -8.01 -26.83 -35.46
C LYS A 23 -7.25 -27.29 -34.22
N ALA A 24 -6.80 -26.32 -33.42
CA ALA A 24 -6.34 -26.63 -32.08
C ALA A 24 -7.51 -27.22 -31.29
N ASP A 25 -7.26 -28.32 -30.59
CA ASP A 25 -8.18 -28.84 -29.59
C ASP A 25 -7.92 -28.13 -28.27
N SER A 26 -8.97 -27.83 -27.51
CA SER A 26 -8.83 -27.07 -26.28
C SER A 26 -9.93 -27.34 -25.29
N VAL A 27 -9.58 -27.22 -24.01
CA VAL A 27 -10.45 -27.38 -22.85
C VAL A 27 -10.25 -26.20 -21.92
N SER A 28 -11.31 -25.75 -21.26
CA SER A 28 -11.24 -24.80 -20.15
C SER A 28 -12.11 -25.29 -18.97
N VAL A 29 -11.64 -25.02 -17.76
CA VAL A 29 -12.24 -25.40 -16.48
C VAL A 29 -12.10 -24.25 -15.49
N ASP A 30 -13.21 -23.84 -14.90
CA ASP A 30 -13.32 -22.78 -13.87
C ASP A 30 -13.82 -23.32 -12.52
N PHE A 31 -13.97 -24.64 -12.39
CA PHE A 31 -14.50 -25.33 -11.21
C PHE A 31 -15.87 -24.86 -10.72
N GLU A 32 -16.66 -24.17 -11.56
CA GLU A 32 -17.93 -23.61 -11.12
C GLU A 32 -19.13 -24.58 -11.24
N ALA A 33 -20.12 -24.35 -10.38
CA ALA A 33 -21.41 -25.03 -10.43
C ALA A 33 -22.22 -24.65 -11.70
N PRO A 34 -23.02 -25.58 -12.26
CA PRO A 34 -23.33 -26.91 -11.74
C PRO A 34 -22.40 -28.03 -12.23
N THR A 35 -21.40 -27.71 -13.05
CA THR A 35 -20.48 -28.72 -13.62
C THR A 35 -19.65 -29.37 -12.51
N TYR A 36 -19.21 -28.54 -11.56
CA TYR A 36 -18.48 -28.97 -10.38
C TYR A 36 -19.29 -28.73 -9.11
N VAL A 37 -19.10 -29.61 -8.14
CA VAL A 37 -19.70 -29.54 -6.81
C VAL A 37 -18.63 -29.69 -5.75
N LEU A 38 -18.83 -29.03 -4.61
CA LEU A 38 -17.89 -29.09 -3.48
C LEU A 38 -17.63 -30.54 -3.05
N GLY A 39 -16.39 -30.82 -2.68
CA GLY A 39 -15.89 -32.15 -2.33
C GLY A 39 -15.04 -32.76 -3.44
N SER A 40 -14.79 -34.07 -3.35
CA SER A 40 -13.80 -34.75 -4.20
C SER A 40 -13.97 -34.48 -5.70
N ILE A 41 -12.89 -34.12 -6.40
CA ILE A 41 -12.91 -33.91 -7.87
C ILE A 41 -13.15 -35.20 -8.66
N ASN A 42 -12.97 -36.37 -8.00
CA ASN A 42 -13.00 -37.67 -8.65
C ASN A 42 -14.32 -37.93 -9.39
N GLY A 43 -14.23 -38.19 -10.70
CA GLY A 43 -15.40 -38.51 -11.53
C GLY A 43 -16.26 -37.30 -11.90
N GLN A 44 -15.88 -36.08 -11.54
CA GLN A 44 -16.52 -34.85 -12.02
C GLN A 44 -15.93 -34.44 -13.37
N ASP A 45 -16.77 -34.16 -14.38
CA ASP A 45 -16.37 -33.67 -15.72
C ASP A 45 -15.13 -34.35 -16.35
N GLY A 46 -14.97 -35.67 -16.17
CA GLY A 46 -13.85 -36.42 -16.76
C GLY A 46 -12.53 -36.34 -15.98
N TRP A 47 -12.53 -35.85 -14.74
CA TRP A 47 -11.35 -35.87 -13.86
C TRP A 47 -11.09 -37.27 -13.27
N GLY A 48 -9.83 -37.71 -13.35
CA GLY A 48 -9.34 -39.03 -12.94
C GLY A 48 -9.62 -40.16 -13.95
N PRO A 49 -9.04 -41.36 -13.73
CA PRO A 49 -9.85 -42.57 -13.87
C PRO A 49 -10.21 -43.20 -12.51
N ALA A 50 -9.48 -42.89 -11.43
CA ALA A 50 -9.85 -43.18 -10.04
C ALA A 50 -8.93 -42.45 -9.04
N VAL A 51 -9.27 -41.21 -8.67
CA VAL A 51 -8.50 -40.49 -7.63
C VAL A 51 -8.67 -41.19 -6.28
N ASN A 52 -7.56 -41.48 -5.60
CA ASN A 52 -7.59 -42.06 -4.27
C ASN A 52 -8.27 -41.09 -3.28
N PRO A 53 -9.38 -41.51 -2.63
CA PRO A 53 -10.13 -40.62 -1.74
C PRO A 53 -9.38 -40.27 -0.45
N ALA A 54 -8.25 -40.91 -0.16
CA ALA A 54 -7.40 -40.57 0.97
C ALA A 54 -6.46 -39.39 0.69
N TYR A 55 -6.28 -38.98 -0.57
CA TYR A 55 -5.49 -37.80 -0.89
C TYR A 55 -6.28 -36.54 -0.55
N ASP A 56 -5.59 -35.57 0.05
CA ASP A 56 -6.17 -34.30 0.40
C ASP A 56 -6.33 -33.43 -0.85
N GLN A 57 -7.46 -33.62 -1.52
CA GLN A 57 -7.89 -32.89 -2.71
C GLN A 57 -9.40 -32.73 -2.69
N GLU A 58 -9.91 -31.57 -3.10
CA GLU A 58 -11.32 -31.36 -3.37
C GLU A 58 -11.58 -30.11 -4.23
N VAL A 59 -12.76 -30.03 -4.83
CA VAL A 59 -13.33 -28.74 -5.24
C VAL A 59 -13.81 -28.04 -3.97
N ASP A 60 -13.17 -26.93 -3.62
CA ASP A 60 -13.46 -26.17 -2.40
C ASP A 60 -13.83 -24.72 -2.74
N SER A 61 -14.27 -23.96 -1.74
CA SER A 61 -14.40 -22.50 -1.79
C SER A 61 -13.05 -21.86 -2.15
N SER A 62 -13.06 -20.96 -3.14
CA SER A 62 -11.87 -20.15 -3.49
C SER A 62 -11.53 -19.09 -2.44
N MET A 63 -12.24 -19.03 -1.31
CA MET A 63 -11.99 -18.14 -0.18
C MET A 63 -11.97 -16.64 -0.54
N GLY A 64 -12.63 -16.26 -1.64
CA GLY A 64 -12.62 -14.89 -2.15
C GLY A 64 -11.30 -14.48 -2.82
N THR A 65 -10.48 -15.45 -3.23
CA THR A 65 -9.25 -15.24 -4.01
C THR A 65 -9.55 -14.41 -5.27
N LEU A 66 -8.81 -13.33 -5.47
CA LEU A 66 -9.06 -12.40 -6.57
C LEU A 66 -8.84 -13.08 -7.93
N GLY A 67 -9.81 -12.96 -8.84
CA GLY A 67 -9.70 -13.57 -10.18
C GLY A 67 -10.18 -15.02 -10.26
N PHE A 68 -10.42 -15.65 -9.11
CA PHE A 68 -11.02 -16.98 -9.04
C PHE A 68 -12.54 -16.86 -9.00
N GLY A 69 -13.21 -17.96 -9.34
CA GLY A 69 -14.65 -18.09 -9.13
C GLY A 69 -15.04 -18.24 -7.66
N ALA A 70 -16.22 -18.80 -7.41
CA ALA A 70 -16.62 -19.20 -6.06
C ALA A 70 -15.90 -20.48 -5.62
N GLN A 71 -15.46 -21.31 -6.58
CA GLN A 71 -14.91 -22.64 -6.35
C GLN A 71 -13.56 -22.82 -7.08
N SER A 72 -12.70 -23.67 -6.54
CA SER A 72 -11.41 -24.03 -7.15
C SER A 72 -10.97 -25.41 -6.70
N LEU A 73 -10.02 -26.02 -7.41
CA LEU A 73 -9.39 -27.26 -6.95
C LEU A 73 -8.37 -26.94 -5.86
N ARG A 74 -8.57 -27.50 -4.67
CA ARG A 74 -7.70 -27.36 -3.51
C ARG A 74 -6.93 -28.67 -3.31
N MET A 75 -5.61 -28.60 -3.13
CA MET A 75 -4.76 -29.79 -2.93
C MET A 75 -3.57 -29.51 -2.02
N SER A 76 -3.21 -30.50 -1.18
CA SER A 76 -2.03 -30.46 -0.32
C SER A 76 -1.21 -31.75 -0.38
N ASN A 77 -0.12 -31.82 0.40
CA ASN A 77 0.64 -33.04 0.69
C ASN A 77 0.43 -33.56 2.13
N ALA A 78 -0.74 -33.32 2.72
CA ALA A 78 -1.12 -33.92 4.00
C ALA A 78 -1.02 -35.45 3.95
N VAL A 79 -1.38 -36.03 2.80
CA VAL A 79 -1.14 -37.42 2.44
C VAL A 79 -0.27 -37.50 1.20
N THR A 80 0.76 -38.34 1.22
CA THR A 80 1.62 -38.59 0.06
C THR A 80 1.62 -40.06 -0.35
N SER A 81 2.00 -40.30 -1.60
CA SER A 81 2.14 -41.65 -2.13
C SER A 81 3.28 -41.75 -3.16
N GLY A 82 3.80 -42.97 -3.32
CA GLY A 82 4.69 -43.35 -4.42
C GLY A 82 3.96 -43.87 -5.65
N SER A 83 2.63 -43.97 -5.58
CA SER A 83 1.78 -44.33 -6.70
C SER A 83 1.83 -43.26 -7.81
N PHE A 84 1.37 -43.65 -8.99
CA PHE A 84 1.31 -42.82 -10.19
C PHE A 84 -0.12 -42.76 -10.73
N GLY A 85 -0.83 -43.90 -10.79
CA GLY A 85 -2.13 -43.99 -11.48
C GLY A 85 -3.38 -43.66 -10.66
N ASP A 86 -3.27 -43.28 -9.39
CA ASP A 86 -4.42 -42.96 -8.52
C ASP A 86 -4.43 -41.51 -8.02
N TRP A 87 -3.64 -40.64 -8.64
CA TRP A 87 -3.61 -39.20 -8.38
C TRP A 87 -4.71 -38.43 -9.14
N VAL A 88 -4.75 -37.11 -8.94
CA VAL A 88 -5.69 -36.23 -9.63
C VAL A 88 -5.18 -36.01 -11.06
N PHE A 89 -5.95 -36.47 -12.04
CA PHE A 89 -5.73 -36.16 -13.45
C PHE A 89 -6.81 -35.20 -13.92
N SER A 90 -6.43 -34.14 -14.62
CA SER A 90 -7.40 -33.30 -15.32
C SER A 90 -8.16 -34.10 -16.36
N LYS A 91 -9.29 -33.58 -16.83
CA LYS A 91 -9.90 -34.09 -18.05
C LYS A 91 -8.91 -34.03 -19.21
N SER A 92 -8.92 -35.05 -20.06
CA SER A 92 -8.09 -35.12 -21.25
C SER A 92 -8.63 -34.25 -22.38
N LEU A 93 -7.72 -33.76 -23.21
CA LEU A 93 -8.00 -33.29 -24.56
C LEU A 93 -8.53 -34.46 -25.42
N GLY A 94 -9.30 -34.13 -26.45
CA GLY A 94 -9.71 -35.09 -27.48
C GLY A 94 -8.55 -35.47 -28.41
N ASP A 95 -7.68 -34.51 -28.74
CA ASP A 95 -6.46 -34.70 -29.53
C ASP A 95 -5.22 -34.65 -28.64
N GLU A 96 -4.45 -35.75 -28.61
CA GLU A 96 -3.19 -35.84 -27.87
C GLU A 96 -2.06 -35.03 -28.53
N ALA A 97 -1.04 -34.68 -27.74
CA ALA A 97 0.21 -34.12 -28.24
C ALA A 97 1.39 -35.05 -27.99
N GLY A 98 2.42 -34.97 -28.83
CA GLY A 98 3.64 -35.76 -28.71
C GLY A 98 4.38 -35.92 -30.03
N GLU A 99 5.56 -36.54 -29.98
CA GLU A 99 6.30 -36.96 -31.17
C GLU A 99 5.51 -37.95 -32.03
N THR A 100 5.84 -38.05 -33.32
CA THR A 100 5.18 -38.94 -34.29
C THR A 100 5.16 -40.40 -33.82
N LEU A 101 6.21 -40.85 -33.13
CA LEU A 101 6.36 -42.23 -32.63
C LEU A 101 6.07 -42.39 -31.14
N ALA A 102 5.64 -41.33 -30.45
CA ALA A 102 5.24 -41.40 -29.05
C ALA A 102 4.20 -42.50 -28.81
N GLN A 103 4.31 -43.22 -27.71
CA GLN A 103 3.34 -44.21 -27.31
C GLN A 103 2.24 -43.53 -26.49
N ASN A 104 0.97 -43.79 -26.82
CA ASN A 104 -0.16 -43.29 -26.05
C ASN A 104 -0.75 -44.30 -25.06
N GLY A 105 -0.38 -45.58 -25.19
CA GLY A 105 -0.83 -46.63 -24.27
C GLY A 105 -2.33 -46.90 -24.30
N GLY A 106 -3.07 -46.34 -25.26
CA GLY A 106 -4.54 -46.33 -25.26
C GLY A 106 -5.16 -45.42 -24.21
N MET A 107 -4.36 -44.56 -23.56
CA MET A 107 -4.83 -43.62 -22.53
C MET A 107 -5.23 -42.27 -23.12
N SER A 108 -4.47 -41.80 -24.13
CA SER A 108 -4.79 -40.60 -24.91
C SER A 108 -5.28 -40.92 -26.32
N GLY A 109 -5.98 -39.97 -26.95
CA GLY A 109 -6.74 -40.19 -28.19
C GLY A 109 -6.53 -39.15 -29.29
N GLY A 110 -7.38 -39.24 -30.32
CA GLY A 110 -7.48 -38.24 -31.39
C GLY A 110 -6.32 -38.21 -32.39
N VAL A 111 -6.15 -37.06 -33.03
CA VAL A 111 -5.09 -36.77 -34.00
C VAL A 111 -3.91 -36.16 -33.28
N ARG A 112 -2.76 -36.83 -33.32
CA ARG A 112 -1.55 -36.36 -32.67
C ARG A 112 -1.09 -34.99 -33.16
N GLN A 113 -0.86 -34.10 -32.20
CA GLN A 113 -0.37 -32.75 -32.39
C GLN A 113 1.09 -32.60 -31.93
N PRO A 114 1.91 -31.75 -32.57
CA PRO A 114 3.30 -31.53 -32.17
C PRO A 114 3.45 -30.52 -31.01
N HIS A 115 2.36 -29.99 -30.45
CA HIS A 115 2.41 -28.96 -29.42
C HIS A 115 1.30 -29.11 -28.39
N PHE A 116 1.64 -28.78 -27.14
CA PHE A 116 0.73 -28.77 -26.00
C PHE A 116 0.94 -27.52 -25.14
N GLU A 117 -0.16 -26.90 -24.71
CA GLU A 117 -0.15 -25.88 -23.66
C GLU A 117 -1.07 -26.30 -22.52
N ALA A 118 -0.65 -25.94 -21.32
CA ALA A 118 -1.50 -26.00 -20.14
C ALA A 118 -1.27 -24.74 -19.30
N GLU A 119 -2.33 -24.00 -19.02
CA GLU A 119 -2.30 -22.80 -18.19
C GLU A 119 -3.30 -22.93 -17.05
N PHE A 120 -2.92 -22.49 -15.85
CA PHE A 120 -3.80 -22.44 -14.68
C PHE A 120 -3.34 -21.33 -13.75
N ASP A 121 -4.25 -20.83 -12.92
CA ASP A 121 -3.91 -19.92 -11.85
C ASP A 121 -3.63 -20.70 -10.56
N LEU A 122 -2.64 -20.23 -9.79
CA LEU A 122 -2.20 -20.77 -8.52
C LEU A 122 -2.36 -19.72 -7.41
N ALA A 123 -2.95 -20.11 -6.28
CA ALA A 123 -2.95 -19.32 -5.05
C ALA A 123 -2.66 -20.18 -3.81
N SER A 124 -2.20 -19.56 -2.73
CA SER A 124 -2.15 -20.21 -1.42
C SER A 124 -3.55 -20.20 -0.77
N PHE A 125 -3.98 -21.34 -0.23
CA PHE A 125 -5.19 -21.39 0.61
C PHE A 125 -5.05 -20.50 1.86
N MET A 126 -3.82 -20.40 2.39
CA MET A 126 -3.45 -19.56 3.53
C MET A 126 -2.54 -18.41 3.07
N PRO A 127 -3.07 -17.33 2.46
CA PRO A 127 -2.26 -16.30 1.82
C PRO A 127 -1.38 -15.49 2.78
N LEU A 128 -1.74 -15.43 4.07
CA LEU A 128 -1.04 -14.64 5.10
C LEU A 128 -0.13 -15.48 6.00
N VAL A 129 -0.10 -16.80 5.82
CA VAL A 129 0.62 -17.72 6.72
C VAL A 129 1.33 -18.76 5.87
N HIS A 130 2.65 -18.86 6.04
CA HIS A 130 3.44 -19.96 5.47
C HIS A 130 2.98 -21.30 6.06
N GLN A 131 2.72 -22.26 5.18
CA GLN A 131 2.34 -23.64 5.48
C GLN A 131 3.59 -24.54 5.41
N PRO A 132 4.21 -24.91 6.56
CA PRO A 132 5.50 -25.59 6.54
C PRO A 132 5.48 -26.93 5.80
N ASP A 133 6.50 -27.14 4.96
CA ASP A 133 6.72 -28.36 4.17
C ASP A 133 5.62 -28.66 3.13
N LEU A 134 4.72 -27.70 2.85
CA LEU A 134 3.71 -27.83 1.81
C LEU A 134 4.39 -27.97 0.44
N GLN A 135 4.06 -29.03 -0.28
CA GLN A 135 4.46 -29.17 -1.68
C GLN A 135 3.42 -29.89 -2.53
N VAL A 136 3.19 -29.41 -3.75
CA VAL A 136 2.38 -30.09 -4.76
C VAL A 136 3.09 -29.95 -6.10
N SER A 137 3.02 -30.99 -6.93
CA SER A 137 3.56 -30.95 -8.29
C SER A 137 2.48 -31.14 -9.34
N VAL A 138 2.65 -30.44 -10.45
CA VAL A 138 1.77 -30.48 -11.63
C VAL A 138 2.62 -30.85 -12.85
N SER A 139 2.16 -31.81 -13.64
CA SER A 139 2.92 -32.32 -14.78
C SER A 139 2.02 -32.67 -15.96
N PRO A 140 2.39 -32.33 -17.20
CA PRO A 140 1.78 -32.90 -18.39
C PRO A 140 1.89 -34.44 -18.40
N ASP A 141 0.75 -35.09 -18.63
CA ASP A 141 0.57 -36.54 -18.57
C ASP A 141 -0.49 -36.99 -19.60
N ARG A 142 -0.74 -38.29 -19.67
CA ARG A 142 -1.78 -38.91 -20.51
C ARG A 142 -2.84 -39.69 -19.71
N GLY A 143 -2.86 -39.53 -18.39
CA GLY A 143 -3.82 -40.16 -17.48
C GLY A 143 -3.37 -41.46 -16.81
N ASP A 144 -2.11 -41.89 -16.95
CA ASP A 144 -1.57 -43.10 -16.31
C ASP A 144 -0.35 -42.85 -15.40
N GLY A 145 0.08 -41.59 -15.29
CA GLY A 145 1.24 -41.21 -14.51
C GLY A 145 2.58 -41.41 -15.23
N ALA A 146 2.54 -41.67 -16.55
CA ALA A 146 3.71 -41.61 -17.44
C ALA A 146 4.08 -40.14 -17.74
N ARG A 147 4.32 -39.39 -16.67
CA ARG A 147 4.46 -37.93 -16.67
C ARG A 147 5.70 -37.46 -17.41
N MET A 148 5.63 -36.23 -17.89
CA MET A 148 6.76 -35.51 -18.48
C MET A 148 7.49 -34.68 -17.41
N SER A 149 8.19 -33.62 -17.83
CA SER A 149 8.72 -32.64 -16.88
C SER A 149 7.59 -32.01 -16.06
N TYR A 150 7.93 -31.48 -14.88
CA TYR A 150 6.93 -31.01 -13.94
C TYR A 150 7.36 -29.72 -13.25
N LEU A 151 6.36 -28.99 -12.76
CA LEU A 151 6.55 -27.94 -11.77
C LEU A 151 6.18 -28.47 -10.39
N ARG A 152 6.98 -28.14 -9.39
CA ARG A 152 6.64 -28.36 -7.98
C ARG A 152 6.62 -27.02 -7.27
N PHE A 153 5.51 -26.77 -6.59
CA PHE A 153 5.28 -25.60 -5.78
C PHE A 153 5.59 -25.96 -4.34
N ASN A 154 6.54 -25.26 -3.71
CA ASN A 154 6.90 -25.43 -2.31
C ASN A 154 6.55 -24.16 -1.54
N ASP A 155 5.74 -24.23 -0.49
CA ASP A 155 5.58 -23.09 0.40
C ASP A 155 6.78 -23.01 1.35
N MET A 156 7.54 -21.92 1.26
CA MET A 156 8.73 -21.65 2.06
C MET A 156 8.49 -20.38 2.89
N PRO A 157 9.35 -19.98 3.84
CA PRO A 157 9.12 -18.78 4.65
C PRO A 157 9.06 -17.45 3.89
N ASP A 158 9.64 -17.34 2.69
CA ASP A 158 9.74 -16.12 1.87
C ASP A 158 8.81 -16.07 0.65
N GLY A 159 8.44 -17.20 0.05
CA GLY A 159 7.33 -17.26 -0.92
C GLY A 159 6.92 -18.68 -1.26
N ILE A 160 6.15 -18.82 -2.35
CA ILE A 160 5.95 -20.11 -2.99
C ILE A 160 7.09 -20.30 -4.00
N HIS A 161 7.99 -21.24 -3.74
CA HIS A 161 9.06 -21.58 -4.68
C HIS A 161 8.53 -22.47 -5.78
N VAL A 162 8.88 -22.13 -7.02
CA VAL A 162 8.52 -22.89 -8.22
C VAL A 162 9.74 -23.64 -8.69
N ILE A 163 9.71 -24.96 -8.56
CA ILE A 163 10.80 -25.84 -8.94
C ILE A 163 10.44 -26.54 -10.24
N PHE A 164 11.18 -26.29 -11.31
CA PHE A 164 11.07 -27.04 -12.55
C PHE A 164 11.96 -28.28 -12.49
N ALA A 165 11.41 -29.42 -12.93
CA ALA A 165 12.11 -30.68 -12.96
C ALA A 165 12.04 -31.33 -14.35
N ASP A 166 13.19 -31.38 -15.02
CA ASP A 166 13.39 -32.02 -16.31
C ASP A 166 14.40 -33.17 -16.24
N TYR A 167 14.53 -33.89 -17.35
CA TYR A 167 15.57 -34.89 -17.51
C TYR A 167 16.66 -34.33 -18.41
N GLN A 168 17.88 -34.26 -17.87
CA GLN A 168 19.03 -33.75 -18.59
C GLN A 168 20.01 -34.89 -18.85
N ASP A 169 20.38 -35.03 -20.12
CA ASP A 169 21.40 -35.95 -20.59
C ASP A 169 22.77 -35.29 -20.47
N GLY A 170 23.71 -35.95 -19.80
CA GLY A 170 25.06 -35.43 -19.58
C GLY A 170 25.94 -35.48 -20.84
N VAL A 171 25.64 -36.37 -21.79
CA VAL A 171 26.40 -36.57 -23.04
C VAL A 171 25.50 -37.25 -24.09
N VAL A 172 25.34 -36.66 -25.29
CA VAL A 172 24.61 -37.31 -26.39
C VAL A 172 25.29 -38.62 -26.80
N GLU A 173 24.75 -39.77 -26.38
CA GLU A 173 25.36 -41.09 -26.58
C GLU A 173 24.36 -42.12 -27.17
N PRO A 174 24.83 -43.29 -27.66
CA PRO A 174 23.98 -44.32 -28.28
C PRO A 174 22.88 -44.82 -27.34
N ALA A 175 21.73 -45.16 -27.93
CA ALA A 175 20.59 -45.72 -27.21
C ALA A 175 20.91 -46.93 -26.31
N GLY A 176 20.45 -46.89 -25.05
CA GLY A 176 20.37 -48.06 -24.17
C GLY A 176 21.27 -48.12 -22.94
N THR A 177 21.89 -47.02 -22.53
CA THR A 177 22.52 -46.91 -21.20
C THR A 177 22.22 -45.54 -20.61
N CYS A 178 21.52 -45.44 -19.47
CA CYS A 178 21.58 -44.23 -18.66
C CYS A 178 23.05 -43.97 -18.34
N ALA A 179 23.61 -42.90 -18.87
CA ALA A 179 25.02 -42.62 -18.75
C ALA A 179 25.34 -42.05 -17.36
N THR A 180 26.62 -42.05 -17.01
CA THR A 180 27.08 -41.27 -15.86
C THR A 180 26.96 -39.79 -16.19
N GLY A 181 26.02 -39.10 -15.55
CA GLY A 181 25.74 -37.68 -15.79
C GLY A 181 24.26 -37.39 -16.05
N ASP A 182 23.52 -38.41 -16.51
CA ASP A 182 22.08 -38.34 -16.71
C ASP A 182 21.36 -38.18 -15.38
N ASN A 183 20.48 -37.18 -15.29
CA ASN A 183 19.79 -36.92 -14.05
C ASN A 183 18.45 -36.22 -14.24
N PHE A 184 17.56 -36.46 -13.29
CA PHE A 184 16.45 -35.55 -13.05
C PHE A 184 16.99 -34.33 -12.33
N VAL A 185 16.98 -33.20 -13.01
CA VAL A 185 17.53 -31.94 -12.49
C VAL A 185 16.37 -31.12 -11.94
N LEU A 186 16.55 -30.59 -10.74
CA LEU A 186 15.59 -29.69 -10.12
C LEU A 186 16.17 -28.28 -10.14
N THR A 187 15.47 -27.36 -10.79
CA THR A 187 15.86 -25.95 -10.90
C THR A 187 14.81 -25.09 -10.21
N ASP A 188 15.24 -24.27 -9.25
CA ASP A 188 14.38 -23.24 -8.66
C ASP A 188 14.31 -22.05 -9.63
N ILE A 189 13.12 -21.78 -10.18
CA ILE A 189 12.93 -20.82 -11.28
C ILE A 189 12.21 -19.54 -10.85
N ALA A 190 11.53 -19.54 -9.70
CA ALA A 190 10.80 -18.38 -9.19
C ALA A 190 10.43 -18.51 -7.71
N THR A 191 10.24 -17.36 -7.06
CA THR A 191 9.60 -17.25 -5.74
C THR A 191 8.39 -16.33 -5.88
N LEU A 192 7.19 -16.86 -5.64
CA LEU A 192 5.91 -16.16 -5.83
C LEU A 192 5.39 -15.55 -4.51
N ASP A 193 4.61 -14.48 -4.63
CA ASP A 193 3.96 -13.83 -3.49
C ASP A 193 2.68 -14.58 -3.11
N ARG A 194 2.69 -15.24 -1.94
CA ARG A 194 1.52 -15.99 -1.42
C ARG A 194 0.24 -15.19 -1.31
N THR A 195 0.33 -13.85 -1.24
CA THR A 195 -0.83 -12.99 -0.98
C THR A 195 -1.67 -12.72 -2.22
N VAL A 196 -1.20 -13.12 -3.40
CA VAL A 196 -1.89 -12.93 -4.68
C VAL A 196 -1.88 -14.21 -5.51
N PRO A 197 -2.89 -14.42 -6.36
CA PRO A 197 -2.84 -15.48 -7.37
C PRO A 197 -1.85 -15.17 -8.50
N HIS A 198 -1.31 -16.23 -9.09
CA HIS A 198 -0.33 -16.18 -10.18
C HIS A 198 -0.76 -17.09 -11.35
N SER A 199 -0.61 -16.63 -12.58
CA SER A 199 -0.84 -17.47 -13.78
C SER A 199 0.41 -18.29 -14.08
N ILE A 200 0.25 -19.60 -14.30
CA ILE A 200 1.31 -20.54 -14.61
C ILE A 200 0.99 -21.23 -15.93
N LYS A 201 1.92 -21.20 -16.89
CA LYS A 201 1.75 -21.89 -18.18
C LYS A 201 2.93 -22.80 -18.53
N PHE A 202 2.62 -24.03 -18.89
CA PHE A 202 3.46 -24.94 -19.67
C PHE A 202 3.24 -24.72 -21.16
N SER A 203 4.31 -24.64 -21.93
CA SER A 203 4.30 -24.71 -23.39
C SER A 203 5.31 -25.75 -23.84
N MET A 204 4.84 -26.81 -24.49
CA MET A 204 5.65 -27.94 -24.92
C MET A 204 5.63 -28.08 -26.43
N ASP A 205 6.81 -28.06 -27.03
CA ASP A 205 7.00 -28.42 -28.43
C ASP A 205 7.64 -29.80 -28.50
N PHE A 206 6.94 -30.75 -29.12
CA PHE A 206 7.43 -32.09 -29.37
C PHE A 206 8.12 -32.15 -30.72
N VAL A 207 9.37 -32.58 -30.75
CA VAL A 207 10.19 -32.59 -31.97
C VAL A 207 10.71 -33.99 -32.20
N ASP A 208 10.33 -34.64 -33.30
CA ASP A 208 10.85 -35.96 -33.66
C ASP A 208 12.39 -35.97 -33.60
N GLY A 209 12.96 -36.77 -32.72
CA GLY A 209 14.39 -36.80 -32.51
C GLY A 209 14.79 -37.25 -31.12
N GLN A 210 15.96 -36.79 -30.67
CA GLN A 210 16.50 -37.10 -29.35
C GLN A 210 16.77 -35.80 -28.60
N ASN A 211 16.25 -35.71 -27.38
CA ASN A 211 16.55 -34.65 -26.41
C ASN A 211 16.39 -33.24 -27.01
N ASN A 212 15.35 -33.07 -27.82
CA ASN A 212 15.05 -31.89 -28.62
C ASN A 212 13.61 -31.38 -28.43
N ASP A 213 12.82 -32.02 -27.57
CA ASP A 213 11.61 -31.44 -27.01
C ASP A 213 11.97 -30.17 -26.23
N VAL A 214 11.15 -29.14 -26.40
CA VAL A 214 11.31 -27.86 -25.69
C VAL A 214 10.15 -27.67 -24.75
N VAL A 215 10.44 -27.40 -23.47
CA VAL A 215 9.46 -27.08 -22.46
C VAL A 215 9.73 -25.68 -21.92
N GLU A 216 8.81 -24.77 -22.17
CA GLU A 216 8.84 -23.40 -21.69
C GLU A 216 7.85 -23.20 -20.56
N ILE A 217 8.30 -22.54 -19.49
CA ILE A 217 7.48 -22.20 -18.34
C ILE A 217 7.30 -20.69 -18.27
N TYR A 218 6.05 -20.26 -18.29
CA TYR A 218 5.67 -18.87 -18.12
C TYR A 218 4.99 -18.68 -16.76
N ILE A 219 5.32 -17.58 -16.09
CA ILE A 219 4.68 -17.14 -14.85
C ILE A 219 4.26 -15.70 -15.02
N ASP A 220 2.98 -15.41 -14.78
CA ASP A 220 2.35 -14.09 -14.98
C ASP A 220 2.63 -13.51 -16.38
N GLY A 221 2.64 -14.39 -17.39
CA GLY A 221 2.92 -14.05 -18.79
C GLY A 221 4.40 -13.87 -19.16
N PHE A 222 5.34 -14.03 -18.21
CA PHE A 222 6.77 -13.93 -18.46
C PHE A 222 7.43 -15.30 -18.59
N LEU A 223 8.28 -15.50 -19.61
CA LEU A 223 9.10 -16.71 -19.73
C LEU A 223 10.13 -16.76 -18.59
N MET A 224 9.98 -17.72 -17.68
CA MET A 224 10.85 -17.91 -16.52
C MET A 224 11.91 -18.99 -16.75
N HIS A 225 11.59 -20.00 -17.56
CA HIS A 225 12.50 -21.10 -17.82
C HIS A 225 12.22 -21.76 -19.18
N ALA A 226 13.27 -22.28 -19.79
CA ALA A 226 13.20 -23.17 -20.95
C ALA A 226 14.11 -24.38 -20.67
N GLY A 227 13.54 -25.58 -20.71
CA GLY A 227 14.24 -26.84 -20.46
C GLY A 227 13.71 -27.96 -21.35
N THR A 228 13.92 -29.21 -20.94
CA THR A 228 13.55 -30.39 -21.73
C THR A 228 12.35 -31.13 -21.16
N SER A 229 11.83 -32.07 -21.95
CA SER A 229 10.84 -33.06 -21.48
C SER A 229 11.55 -34.28 -20.87
N TRP A 230 10.80 -35.35 -20.60
CA TRP A 230 11.36 -36.63 -20.15
C TRP A 230 11.59 -37.64 -21.28
N GLU A 231 11.53 -37.19 -22.55
CA GLU A 231 11.74 -38.06 -23.70
C GLU A 231 13.05 -38.87 -23.63
N GLY A 232 14.15 -38.24 -23.18
CA GLY A 232 15.45 -38.88 -23.05
C GLY A 232 15.42 -40.02 -22.03
N TYR A 233 14.71 -39.83 -20.93
CA TYR A 233 14.51 -40.88 -19.94
C TYR A 233 13.74 -42.07 -20.53
N PHE A 234 12.60 -41.83 -21.18
CA PHE A 234 11.80 -42.92 -21.74
C PHE A 234 12.55 -43.66 -22.85
N ASN A 235 13.07 -42.92 -23.82
CA ASN A 235 13.74 -43.47 -25.00
C ASN A 235 15.02 -44.24 -24.63
N TYR A 236 15.81 -43.76 -23.66
CA TYR A 236 17.18 -44.27 -23.43
C TYR A 236 17.33 -45.05 -22.12
N CYS A 237 16.71 -44.58 -21.03
CA CYS A 237 16.78 -45.27 -19.75
C CYS A 237 15.79 -46.42 -19.66
N GLU A 238 14.56 -46.22 -20.14
CA GLU A 238 13.55 -47.28 -20.16
C GLU A 238 13.53 -48.10 -21.45
N LEU A 239 14.22 -47.66 -22.51
CA LEU A 239 14.17 -48.28 -23.84
C LEU A 239 12.74 -48.38 -24.42
N ASN A 240 11.92 -47.40 -24.11
CA ASN A 240 10.53 -47.30 -24.54
C ASN A 240 10.33 -46.04 -25.39
N PRO A 241 9.42 -46.01 -26.37
CA PRO A 241 9.07 -44.76 -27.03
C PRO A 241 8.63 -43.69 -26.00
N THR A 242 8.88 -42.42 -26.29
CA THR A 242 8.39 -41.29 -25.47
C THR A 242 6.86 -41.35 -25.28
N ARG A 243 6.34 -40.50 -24.39
CA ARG A 243 4.93 -40.48 -24.01
C ARG A 243 4.22 -39.31 -24.68
N THR A 244 2.95 -39.54 -25.02
CA THR A 244 2.04 -38.47 -25.38
C THR A 244 1.58 -37.73 -24.13
N VAL A 245 1.01 -36.54 -24.32
CA VAL A 245 0.34 -35.75 -23.29
C VAL A 245 -1.03 -35.28 -23.79
N ASP A 246 -2.02 -35.26 -22.92
CA ASP A 246 -3.35 -34.72 -23.19
C ASP A 246 -4.04 -34.13 -21.95
N SER A 247 -3.39 -34.23 -20.79
CA SER A 247 -3.94 -33.90 -19.48
C SER A 247 -2.83 -33.44 -18.53
N LEU A 248 -3.21 -32.98 -17.35
CA LEU A 248 -2.31 -32.68 -16.24
C LEU A 248 -2.50 -33.68 -15.10
N LEU A 249 -1.39 -34.08 -14.50
CA LEU A 249 -1.31 -34.82 -13.25
C LEU A 249 -0.96 -33.86 -12.10
N PHE A 250 -1.82 -33.78 -11.09
CA PHE A 250 -1.60 -33.08 -9.81
C PHE A 250 -1.30 -34.11 -8.72
N GLN A 251 -0.16 -33.98 -8.05
CA GLN A 251 0.33 -35.01 -7.13
C GLN A 251 1.26 -34.49 -6.02
N ALA A 252 1.28 -35.24 -4.91
CA ALA A 252 2.14 -35.02 -3.75
C ALA A 252 2.98 -36.27 -3.44
N ARG A 253 4.23 -36.30 -3.93
CA ARG A 253 5.09 -37.50 -3.84
C ARG A 253 5.76 -37.64 -2.49
N THR A 254 5.82 -38.86 -1.95
CA THR A 254 6.50 -39.14 -0.66
C THR A 254 7.97 -38.72 -0.64
N SER A 255 8.66 -38.84 -1.78
CA SER A 255 10.06 -38.44 -1.93
C SER A 255 10.31 -36.94 -1.72
N ALA A 256 9.26 -36.11 -1.80
CA ALA A 256 9.34 -34.66 -1.59
C ALA A 256 8.87 -34.22 -0.19
N GLY A 257 8.44 -35.16 0.67
CA GLY A 257 7.99 -34.89 2.03
C GLY A 257 6.47 -34.89 2.19
N THR A 258 6.02 -35.29 3.38
CA THR A 258 4.61 -35.30 3.81
C THR A 258 4.42 -34.23 4.88
N ALA A 259 3.36 -33.42 4.78
CA ALA A 259 3.08 -32.35 5.72
C ALA A 259 1.65 -32.50 6.28
N PRO A 260 1.40 -33.41 7.25
CA PRO A 260 0.04 -33.68 7.74
C PRO A 260 -0.70 -32.47 8.35
N ALA A 261 0.01 -31.37 8.63
CA ALA A 261 -0.57 -30.15 9.15
C ALA A 261 -1.26 -29.28 8.07
N THR A 262 -1.10 -29.62 6.79
CA THR A 262 -1.72 -28.91 5.66
C THR A 262 -3.04 -29.55 5.21
N ASP A 263 -3.58 -30.47 6.01
CA ASP A 263 -4.87 -31.11 5.78
C ASP A 263 -5.99 -30.06 5.74
N GLU A 264 -6.82 -30.09 4.70
CA GLU A 264 -7.84 -29.05 4.40
C GLU A 264 -7.26 -27.66 4.08
N GLU A 265 -5.94 -27.55 3.87
CA GLU A 265 -5.25 -26.34 3.42
C GLU A 265 -4.57 -26.60 2.05
N GLY A 266 -3.41 -25.99 1.78
CA GLY A 266 -2.62 -26.25 0.58
C GLY A 266 -2.66 -25.14 -0.46
N PHE A 267 -2.68 -25.55 -1.73
CA PHE A 267 -2.77 -24.66 -2.88
C PHE A 267 -4.14 -24.74 -3.55
N LEU A 268 -4.59 -23.61 -4.06
CA LEU A 268 -5.76 -23.48 -4.92
C LEU A 268 -5.33 -23.39 -6.38
N PHE A 269 -6.01 -24.14 -7.24
CA PHE A 269 -5.84 -24.17 -8.68
C PHE A 269 -7.17 -23.81 -9.36
N ASP A 270 -7.16 -22.85 -10.28
CA ASP A 270 -8.36 -22.39 -10.99
C ASP A 270 -8.02 -21.94 -12.42
N ASN A 271 -9.03 -21.58 -13.21
CA ASN A 271 -8.91 -21.06 -14.57
C ASN A 271 -8.04 -21.96 -15.48
N LEU A 272 -8.14 -23.28 -15.31
CA LEU A 272 -7.37 -24.24 -16.07
C LEU A 272 -7.78 -24.18 -17.55
N SER A 273 -6.79 -24.10 -18.43
CA SER A 273 -6.94 -24.30 -19.86
C SER A 273 -5.89 -25.26 -20.39
N LEU A 274 -6.32 -26.14 -21.29
CA LEU A 274 -5.46 -27.08 -22.01
C LEU A 274 -5.63 -26.84 -23.50
N MET A 275 -4.56 -27.00 -24.26
CA MET A 275 -4.58 -26.92 -25.72
C MET A 275 -3.59 -27.91 -26.33
N SER A 276 -3.99 -28.55 -27.41
CA SER A 276 -3.07 -29.24 -28.32
C SER A 276 -3.28 -28.72 -29.74
N GLY A 277 -2.20 -28.64 -30.52
CA GLY A 277 -2.32 -28.13 -31.88
C GLY A 277 -1.03 -28.11 -32.66
N ALA A 278 -1.08 -27.46 -33.83
CA ALA A 278 0.13 -27.16 -34.57
C ALA A 278 1.07 -26.30 -33.71
N LYS A 279 2.36 -26.60 -33.76
CA LYS A 279 3.41 -25.78 -33.16
C LYS A 279 3.16 -24.31 -33.52
N PRO A 280 2.99 -23.41 -32.53
CA PRO A 280 2.85 -21.99 -32.79
C PRO A 280 4.03 -21.58 -33.66
N VAL A 281 3.73 -21.08 -34.86
CA VAL A 281 4.75 -20.35 -35.61
C VAL A 281 5.07 -19.18 -34.71
N PRO A 282 6.32 -19.02 -34.22
CA PRO A 282 6.66 -17.88 -33.40
C PRO A 282 6.15 -16.65 -34.14
N PRO A 283 5.31 -15.78 -33.53
CA PRO A 283 5.02 -14.50 -34.15
C PRO A 283 6.37 -13.93 -34.56
N PRO A 284 6.57 -13.53 -35.83
CA PRO A 284 7.89 -13.34 -36.43
C PRO A 284 8.76 -12.68 -35.39
N GLY A 285 9.69 -13.48 -34.85
CA GLY A 285 10.25 -13.18 -33.53
C GLY A 285 10.67 -11.74 -33.52
N ASN A 286 10.56 -11.08 -32.37
CA ASN A 286 11.56 -10.07 -32.09
C ASN A 286 12.89 -10.81 -32.21
N GLY A 287 13.45 -10.83 -33.42
CA GLY A 287 14.64 -11.60 -33.74
C GLY A 287 15.67 -11.20 -32.71
N ALA A 288 16.53 -12.14 -32.32
CA ALA A 288 17.72 -11.83 -31.55
C ALA A 288 18.20 -10.45 -31.97
N ILE A 289 18.24 -9.48 -31.06
CA ILE A 289 18.60 -8.11 -31.41
C ILE A 289 20.08 -8.19 -31.77
N ASN A 290 20.32 -8.46 -33.04
CA ASN A 290 21.62 -8.65 -33.63
C ASN A 290 21.95 -7.35 -34.33
N SER A 291 22.36 -6.38 -33.51
CA SER A 291 22.76 -5.07 -33.97
C SER A 291 24.21 -4.88 -33.63
N SER A 292 25.01 -4.36 -34.56
CA SER A 292 26.36 -3.90 -34.23
C SER A 292 26.35 -2.78 -33.17
N PHE A 293 25.20 -2.14 -32.96
CA PHE A 293 25.03 -1.06 -32.01
C PHE A 293 23.59 -0.94 -31.49
N ILE A 294 23.41 -1.04 -30.17
CA ILE A 294 22.15 -0.74 -29.50
C ILE A 294 22.36 0.56 -28.72
N LYS A 295 21.59 1.60 -29.07
CA LYS A 295 21.58 2.88 -28.36
C LYS A 295 20.24 3.06 -27.65
N ILE A 296 20.30 3.34 -26.35
CA ILE A 296 19.16 3.73 -25.53
C ILE A 296 19.38 5.19 -25.13
N GLU A 297 18.53 6.09 -25.60
CA GLU A 297 18.61 7.52 -25.29
C GLU A 297 17.41 7.90 -24.41
N ALA A 298 17.69 8.43 -23.22
CA ALA A 298 16.67 9.04 -22.36
C ALA A 298 16.98 10.53 -22.22
N SER A 299 16.04 11.39 -22.59
CA SER A 299 16.19 12.84 -22.45
C SER A 299 15.11 13.41 -21.53
N GLY A 300 15.54 14.22 -20.55
CA GLY A 300 14.68 14.78 -19.52
C GLY A 300 15.00 16.25 -19.28
N GLY A 301 13.98 17.09 -19.22
CA GLY A 301 14.15 18.51 -18.95
C GLY A 301 12.92 19.09 -18.29
N GLY A 302 13.11 19.89 -17.24
CA GLY A 302 11.97 20.44 -16.51
C GLY A 302 12.34 21.43 -15.42
N LYS A 303 11.33 22.12 -14.88
CA LYS A 303 11.51 23.14 -13.85
C LYS A 303 10.56 22.89 -12.68
N ILE A 304 11.11 22.81 -11.48
CA ILE A 304 10.34 22.75 -10.23
C ILE A 304 10.48 24.11 -9.52
N ILE A 305 9.36 24.77 -9.23
CA ILE A 305 9.32 25.97 -8.38
C ILE A 305 8.41 25.68 -7.19
N ASN A 306 8.95 25.63 -5.96
CA ASN A 306 8.11 25.53 -4.75
C ASN A 306 8.24 26.74 -3.85
N ILE A 307 7.12 27.14 -3.28
CA ILE A 307 7.03 28.22 -2.32
C ILE A 307 6.25 27.72 -1.11
N ASP A 308 6.97 27.19 -0.12
CA ASP A 308 6.37 26.67 1.10
C ASP A 308 6.51 27.68 2.23
N SER A 309 5.38 28.18 2.76
CA SER A 309 5.38 29.09 3.90
C SER A 309 4.56 28.55 5.06
N SER A 310 5.18 28.44 6.23
CA SER A 310 4.53 28.05 7.49
C SER A 310 4.67 29.17 8.53
N LYS A 311 3.60 29.41 9.31
CA LYS A 311 3.57 30.44 10.35
C LYS A 311 2.79 29.99 11.57
N ALA A 312 3.40 30.13 12.76
CA ALA A 312 2.77 29.84 14.04
C ALA A 312 2.85 31.05 14.99
N SER A 313 1.82 31.25 15.81
CA SER A 313 1.76 32.35 16.79
C SER A 313 0.87 32.02 17.98
N THR A 314 1.31 32.32 19.20
CA THR A 314 0.51 32.19 20.44
C THR A 314 -0.38 33.41 20.74
N GLY A 315 -0.72 34.24 19.74
CA GLY A 315 -1.68 35.35 19.89
C GLY A 315 -1.14 36.64 20.51
N LYS A 316 -2.01 37.43 21.18
CA LYS A 316 -1.65 38.55 22.06
C LYS A 316 -2.13 38.15 23.46
N ASN A 317 -1.23 38.09 24.44
CA ASN A 317 -1.57 37.67 25.80
C ASN A 317 -1.54 38.89 26.72
N THR A 318 -2.63 39.13 27.44
CA THR A 318 -2.74 40.25 28.39
C THR A 318 -3.11 39.72 29.75
N ALA A 319 -2.24 39.92 30.74
CA ALA A 319 -2.52 39.63 32.13
C ALA A 319 -2.87 40.94 32.86
N TYR A 320 -4.13 41.10 33.25
CA TYR A 320 -4.59 42.26 34.00
C TYR A 320 -4.23 42.13 35.48
N GLY A 321 -3.91 43.26 36.12
CA GLY A 321 -3.83 43.36 37.58
C GLY A 321 -5.22 43.40 38.22
N SER A 322 -5.27 43.27 39.54
CA SER A 322 -6.53 43.44 40.30
C SER A 322 -6.73 44.89 40.73
N ARG A 323 -7.96 45.26 41.05
CA ARG A 323 -8.31 46.58 41.60
C ARG A 323 -8.99 46.42 42.95
N GLY A 324 -8.38 46.96 44.00
CA GLY A 324 -8.98 47.02 45.33
C GLY A 324 -10.23 47.90 45.37
N GLY A 325 -11.22 47.52 46.17
CA GLY A 325 -12.46 48.30 46.36
C GLY A 325 -12.18 49.64 47.07
N ARG A 326 -12.98 50.66 46.78
CA ARG A 326 -12.92 51.92 47.54
C ARG A 326 -13.47 51.71 48.94
N GLY A 327 -12.83 52.31 49.94
CA GLY A 327 -13.41 52.39 51.27
C GLY A 327 -14.66 53.26 51.27
N GLY A 328 -15.65 52.93 52.11
CA GLY A 328 -16.84 53.77 52.28
C GLY A 328 -16.51 55.10 52.95
N SER A 329 -17.32 56.14 52.72
CA SER A 329 -17.19 57.40 53.46
C SER A 329 -17.67 57.23 54.90
N GLY A 330 -17.04 57.93 55.83
CA GLY A 330 -17.58 58.12 57.18
C GLY A 330 -18.91 58.86 57.12
N GLY A 331 -19.80 58.60 58.08
CA GLY A 331 -21.06 59.35 58.19
C GLY A 331 -20.82 60.73 58.78
N ASP A 332 -21.45 61.75 58.19
CA ASP A 332 -21.36 63.15 58.63
C ASP A 332 -22.32 63.42 59.80
N VAL A 333 -21.94 64.36 60.67
CA VAL A 333 -22.80 64.86 61.75
C VAL A 333 -23.14 66.31 61.43
N SER A 334 -24.36 66.53 60.94
CA SER A 334 -24.92 67.86 60.68
C SER A 334 -26.03 68.17 61.69
N ALA A 335 -26.07 69.43 62.14
CA ALA A 335 -27.22 70.02 62.79
C ALA A 335 -27.71 71.21 61.95
N GLU A 336 -28.80 71.01 61.22
CA GLU A 336 -29.42 72.03 60.39
C GLU A 336 -30.76 72.48 61.01
N ALA A 337 -31.06 73.78 60.89
CA ALA A 337 -32.39 74.32 61.14
C ALA A 337 -32.87 75.07 59.90
N GLU A 338 -33.81 74.48 59.17
CA GLU A 338 -34.53 75.19 58.11
C GLU A 338 -35.81 75.82 58.68
N VAL A 339 -36.04 77.10 58.37
CA VAL A 339 -37.30 77.79 58.66
C VAL A 339 -38.14 77.82 57.40
N ASP A 340 -38.93 76.79 57.17
CA ASP A 340 -39.96 76.82 56.13
C ASP A 340 -41.30 77.25 56.75
N ASN A 341 -41.59 78.56 56.75
CA ASN A 341 -42.98 79.04 56.80
C ASN A 341 -43.15 80.54 56.48
N GLY A 342 -43.62 80.82 55.27
CA GLY A 342 -44.82 81.67 55.09
C GLY A 342 -44.82 83.09 55.67
N GLY A 343 -43.69 83.80 55.66
CA GLY A 343 -43.69 85.27 55.73
C GLY A 343 -43.71 85.90 57.12
N VAL A 344 -43.36 85.17 58.19
CA VAL A 344 -42.99 85.78 59.47
C VAL A 344 -41.51 85.48 59.73
N LYS A 345 -40.70 86.52 59.72
CA LYS A 345 -39.27 86.44 60.04
C LYS A 345 -39.14 86.17 61.55
N SER A 346 -38.83 84.94 61.91
CA SER A 346 -38.37 84.57 63.25
C SER A 346 -37.00 83.94 63.13
N ASP A 347 -36.10 84.37 64.00
CA ASP A 347 -34.70 83.98 64.11
C ASP A 347 -34.55 82.44 64.05
N ALA A 348 -33.88 81.96 63.00
CA ALA A 348 -33.61 80.55 62.78
C ALA A 348 -32.46 80.11 63.70
N GLU A 349 -32.75 79.68 64.93
CA GLU A 349 -31.71 79.19 65.84
C GLU A 349 -31.52 77.67 65.69
N ALA A 350 -30.44 77.25 65.03
CA ALA A 350 -29.97 75.87 65.04
C ALA A 350 -29.30 75.55 66.40
N ASN A 351 -30.11 75.34 67.44
CA ASN A 351 -29.65 75.06 68.81
C ASN A 351 -29.28 73.57 69.05
N GLY A 352 -28.96 72.84 67.99
CA GLY A 352 -28.49 71.46 68.07
C GLY A 352 -27.13 71.40 68.76
N ASN A 353 -27.07 70.84 69.96
CA ASN A 353 -25.82 70.61 70.66
C ASN A 353 -25.22 69.27 70.22
N ASN A 354 -24.27 69.31 69.30
CA ASN A 354 -23.54 68.13 68.81
C ASN A 354 -22.39 67.74 69.76
N GLY A 355 -22.30 68.36 70.94
CA GLY A 355 -21.29 68.07 71.95
C GLY A 355 -21.28 66.59 72.33
N ALA A 356 -20.17 65.92 72.02
CA ALA A 356 -19.89 64.48 72.15
C ALA A 356 -20.35 63.56 70.98
N ALA A 357 -20.81 64.10 69.86
CA ALA A 357 -21.04 63.31 68.65
C ALA A 357 -19.70 62.88 67.99
N LEU A 358 -19.65 61.65 67.48
CA LEU A 358 -18.51 61.09 66.77
C LEU A 358 -18.93 60.83 65.32
N ALA A 359 -18.37 61.58 64.38
CA ALA A 359 -18.53 61.29 62.96
C ALA A 359 -17.89 59.94 62.64
N GLY A 360 -18.48 59.17 61.72
CA GLY A 360 -17.94 57.86 61.36
C GLY A 360 -16.56 57.98 60.74
N ASP A 361 -15.66 57.03 61.02
CA ASP A 361 -14.40 56.92 60.28
C ASP A 361 -14.66 56.45 58.85
N GLY A 362 -13.86 56.94 57.90
CA GLY A 362 -13.85 56.38 56.55
C GLY A 362 -13.46 54.90 56.58
N GLY A 363 -14.10 54.07 55.75
CA GLY A 363 -13.68 52.68 55.57
C GLY A 363 -12.30 52.61 54.90
N ALA A 364 -11.49 51.62 55.26
CA ALA A 364 -10.23 51.35 54.57
C ALA A 364 -10.49 50.93 53.12
N GLY A 365 -9.65 51.39 52.19
CA GLY A 365 -9.64 50.89 50.82
C GLY A 365 -9.24 49.42 50.81
N GLY A 366 -9.92 48.59 50.01
CA GLY A 366 -9.53 47.20 49.83
C GLY A 366 -8.16 47.09 49.17
N ASN A 367 -7.36 46.10 49.57
CA ASN A 367 -6.10 45.78 48.89
C ASN A 367 -6.38 45.15 47.52
N GLY A 368 -5.56 45.47 46.52
CA GLY A 368 -5.56 44.72 45.27
C GLY A 368 -4.87 43.36 45.48
N SER A 369 -5.52 42.25 45.14
CA SER A 369 -4.90 40.92 45.09
C SER A 369 -3.81 40.81 44.02
N LEU A 370 -3.07 39.70 43.98
CA LEU A 370 -2.18 39.37 42.86
C LEU A 370 -2.97 39.40 41.53
N GLY A 371 -2.34 39.91 40.48
CA GLY A 371 -2.90 39.94 39.13
C GLY A 371 -3.02 38.55 38.51
N GLY A 372 -3.64 38.46 37.33
CA GLY A 372 -3.76 37.19 36.61
C GLY A 372 -2.39 36.66 36.16
N LEU A 373 -2.23 35.33 36.12
CA LEU A 373 -1.07 34.65 35.52
C LEU A 373 -1.46 34.11 34.15
N VAL A 374 -0.72 34.48 33.10
CA VAL A 374 -0.89 33.95 31.75
C VAL A 374 0.38 33.23 31.29
N ASN A 375 0.32 31.91 31.23
CA ASN A 375 1.37 31.08 30.63
C ASN A 375 1.01 30.82 29.17
N SER A 376 1.69 31.48 28.23
CA SER A 376 1.42 31.22 26.81
C SER A 376 2.12 29.92 26.38
N GLY A 377 1.45 29.06 25.61
CA GLY A 377 2.03 27.81 25.09
C GLY A 377 3.19 27.99 24.09
N ARG A 378 3.68 26.87 23.53
CA ARG A 378 4.74 26.85 22.51
C ARG A 378 4.15 27.09 21.11
N ALA A 379 4.76 27.97 20.31
CA ALA A 379 4.44 28.15 18.90
C ALA A 379 5.51 27.47 18.03
N THR A 380 5.18 26.34 17.40
CA THR A 380 6.12 25.62 16.51
C THR A 380 5.66 25.76 15.06
N SER A 381 6.55 26.22 14.19
CA SER A 381 6.34 26.31 12.74
C SER A 381 7.37 25.43 12.05
N ARG A 382 6.93 24.55 11.14
CA ARG A 382 7.79 23.73 10.29
C ARG A 382 7.37 23.85 8.83
N ALA A 383 8.32 24.06 7.94
CA ALA A 383 8.11 24.04 6.49
C ALA A 383 9.19 23.16 5.85
N ASN A 384 8.80 22.09 5.16
CA ASN A 384 9.72 21.15 4.54
C ASN A 384 9.36 21.00 3.06
N SER A 385 10.34 21.12 2.18
CA SER A 385 10.18 20.91 0.73
C SER A 385 11.12 19.80 0.28
N TRP A 386 10.59 18.80 -0.43
CA TRP A 386 11.39 17.73 -1.03
C TRP A 386 11.07 17.64 -2.52
N ASN A 387 12.11 17.78 -3.36
CA ASN A 387 11.95 17.83 -4.81
C ASN A 387 12.87 16.86 -5.49
N GLU A 388 12.33 16.18 -6.49
CA GLU A 388 13.06 15.31 -7.38
C GLU A 388 12.73 15.69 -8.84
N LEU A 389 13.71 16.21 -9.57
CA LEU A 389 13.59 16.66 -10.95
C LEU A 389 14.45 15.76 -11.85
N ASN A 390 13.90 15.32 -13.00
CA ASN A 390 14.60 14.51 -14.01
C ASN A 390 15.29 13.26 -13.41
N ALA A 391 14.54 12.47 -12.64
CA ALA A 391 15.01 11.14 -12.26
C ALA A 391 14.74 10.15 -13.39
N ALA A 392 15.77 9.46 -13.86
CA ALA A 392 15.70 8.38 -14.83
C ALA A 392 16.19 7.08 -14.16
N ASP A 393 15.34 6.05 -14.12
CA ASP A 393 15.75 4.68 -13.76
C ASP A 393 15.60 3.82 -15.01
N ILE A 394 16.73 3.42 -15.58
CA ILE A 394 16.81 2.61 -16.78
C ILE A 394 17.24 1.21 -16.36
N GLU A 395 16.31 0.27 -16.42
CA GLU A 395 16.58 -1.14 -16.21
C GLU A 395 16.60 -1.87 -17.54
N LEU A 396 17.75 -2.43 -17.88
CA LEU A 396 17.94 -3.24 -19.07
C LEU A 396 18.18 -4.68 -18.66
N LYS A 397 17.18 -5.53 -18.90
CA LYS A 397 17.35 -6.97 -18.83
C LYS A 397 17.96 -7.45 -20.15
N VAL A 398 19.15 -8.03 -20.10
CA VAL A 398 19.91 -8.52 -21.26
C VAL A 398 19.78 -10.04 -21.30
N PRO A 399 18.70 -10.58 -21.91
CA PRO A 399 18.62 -12.02 -22.10
C PRO A 399 19.75 -12.50 -23.02
N ASN A 400 20.06 -13.79 -22.98
CA ASN A 400 21.06 -14.45 -23.84
C ASN A 400 20.81 -14.29 -25.35
N THR A 401 19.69 -13.66 -25.74
CA THR A 401 19.26 -13.40 -27.12
C THR A 401 19.64 -12.01 -27.65
N ILE A 402 20.23 -11.12 -26.83
CA ILE A 402 20.80 -9.84 -27.32
C ILE A 402 22.25 -10.06 -27.73
N ASN A 403 22.54 -9.93 -29.02
CA ASN A 403 23.90 -10.03 -29.56
C ASN A 403 24.30 -8.69 -30.17
N SER A 404 24.96 -7.84 -29.39
CA SER A 404 25.46 -6.57 -29.88
C SER A 404 26.94 -6.37 -29.60
N THR A 405 27.66 -5.83 -30.59
CA THR A 405 29.06 -5.44 -30.42
C THR A 405 29.23 -4.18 -29.56
N LYS A 406 28.16 -3.39 -29.35
CA LYS A 406 28.16 -2.20 -28.50
C LYS A 406 26.75 -1.88 -28.00
N LEU A 407 26.59 -1.84 -26.68
CA LEU A 407 25.42 -1.27 -26.02
C LEU A 407 25.81 0.10 -25.43
N GLU A 408 25.06 1.14 -25.76
CA GLU A 408 25.25 2.50 -25.27
C GLU A 408 23.95 3.02 -24.67
N VAL A 409 24.04 3.51 -23.43
CA VAL A 409 22.95 4.20 -22.75
C VAL A 409 23.38 5.66 -22.58
N GLU A 410 22.68 6.57 -23.24
CA GLU A 410 22.92 8.01 -23.15
C GLU A 410 21.74 8.67 -22.43
N VAL A 411 22.04 9.45 -21.40
CA VAL A 411 21.01 10.19 -20.65
C VAL A 411 21.31 11.68 -20.75
N ASP A 412 20.50 12.38 -21.53
CA ASP A 412 20.58 13.84 -21.70
C ASP A 412 19.57 14.52 -20.77
N ASN A 413 20.08 14.93 -19.61
CA ASN A 413 19.30 15.71 -18.65
C ASN A 413 19.35 17.22 -18.94
N ASP A 414 19.73 17.68 -20.14
CA ASP A 414 19.83 19.10 -20.51
C ASP A 414 19.06 19.49 -21.79
N ALA A 415 18.17 18.61 -22.25
CA ALA A 415 17.46 18.74 -23.53
C ALA A 415 16.71 20.07 -23.75
N CYS A 416 16.39 20.82 -22.69
CA CYS A 416 15.72 22.11 -22.77
C CYS A 416 16.52 23.31 -22.20
N ASN A 417 17.73 23.12 -21.67
CA ASN A 417 18.46 24.12 -20.85
C ASN A 417 17.62 24.69 -19.68
N CYS A 418 16.58 23.96 -19.24
CA CYS A 418 15.54 24.49 -18.36
C CYS A 418 15.50 23.80 -16.99
N ASN A 419 16.55 23.06 -16.64
CA ASN A 419 16.69 22.30 -15.39
C ASN A 419 16.90 23.21 -14.20
N LEU A 420 15.80 23.60 -13.59
CA LEU A 420 15.80 24.57 -12.52
C LEU A 420 14.91 24.07 -11.39
N ILE A 421 15.54 23.83 -10.24
CA ILE A 421 14.84 23.62 -8.97
C ILE A 421 14.96 24.91 -8.16
N ASP A 422 13.90 25.72 -8.13
CA ASP A 422 13.83 26.98 -7.39
C ASP A 422 12.92 26.79 -6.16
N ASN A 423 13.48 26.91 -4.96
CA ASN A 423 12.72 26.72 -3.72
C ASN A 423 12.76 27.94 -2.83
N LYS A 424 11.58 28.30 -2.34
CA LYS A 424 11.37 29.36 -1.37
C LYS A 424 10.63 28.81 -0.15
N THR A 425 11.37 28.12 0.71
CA THR A 425 10.85 27.54 1.96
C THR A 425 11.05 28.51 3.12
N ARG A 426 9.96 28.95 3.76
CA ARG A 426 9.95 29.95 4.82
C ARG A 426 9.09 29.48 6.00
N SER A 427 9.72 29.27 7.15
CA SER A 427 9.02 29.03 8.42
C SER A 427 9.14 30.25 9.35
N ARG A 428 8.06 30.61 10.05
CA ARG A 428 8.04 31.73 11.01
C ARG A 428 7.20 31.43 12.25
N ALA A 429 7.84 31.27 13.40
CA ALA A 429 7.16 31.21 14.70
C ALA A 429 7.32 32.51 15.50
N ARG A 430 6.33 32.87 16.33
CA ARG A 430 6.42 34.01 17.27
C ARG A 430 5.57 33.79 18.53
N THR A 431 6.03 34.29 19.66
CA THR A 431 5.31 34.22 20.96
C THR A 431 4.26 35.31 21.17
N GLY A 432 4.05 36.19 20.18
CA GLY A 432 3.02 37.23 20.26
C GLY A 432 3.44 38.52 20.95
N LYS A 433 2.49 39.44 21.19
CA LYS A 433 2.67 40.63 22.04
C LYS A 433 2.13 40.28 23.43
N ASN A 434 2.97 40.40 24.46
CA ASN A 434 2.61 40.10 25.85
C ASN A 434 2.53 41.42 26.63
N ASP A 435 1.44 41.63 27.37
CA ASP A 435 1.18 42.85 28.14
C ASP A 435 0.76 42.48 29.57
N ALA A 436 1.46 43.02 30.56
CA ALA A 436 1.30 42.72 31.97
C ALA A 436 1.00 44.03 32.72
N SER A 437 -0.22 44.16 33.23
CA SER A 437 -0.66 45.39 33.92
C SER A 437 -0.47 45.27 35.44
N GLY A 438 -0.07 46.35 36.10
CA GLY A 438 0.06 46.43 37.57
C GLY A 438 -1.27 46.29 38.32
N SER A 439 -1.22 45.84 39.58
CA SER A 439 -2.39 45.79 40.48
C SER A 439 -2.46 47.07 41.32
N ASN A 440 -3.64 47.66 41.43
CA ASN A 440 -3.84 48.94 42.11
C ASN A 440 -4.65 48.73 43.41
N GLY A 441 -4.12 49.24 44.53
CA GLY A 441 -4.86 49.30 45.79
C GLY A 441 -6.02 50.31 45.74
N GLY A 442 -7.07 50.07 46.52
CA GLY A 442 -8.23 50.97 46.60
C GLY A 442 -7.92 52.25 47.38
N SER A 443 -8.58 53.35 47.05
CA SER A 443 -8.48 54.60 47.84
C SER A 443 -9.19 54.42 49.19
N GLY A 444 -8.61 54.95 50.27
CA GLY A 444 -9.27 55.03 51.57
C GLY A 444 -10.41 56.05 51.52
N GLY A 445 -11.45 55.83 52.32
CA GLY A 445 -12.55 56.78 52.44
C GLY A 445 -12.13 58.05 53.18
N SER A 446 -12.76 59.17 52.84
CA SER A 446 -12.68 60.40 53.64
C SER A 446 -13.30 60.16 55.03
N GLY A 447 -12.72 60.78 56.06
CA GLY A 447 -13.37 60.85 57.37
C GLY A 447 -14.59 61.77 57.31
N GLY A 448 -15.57 61.57 58.21
CA GLY A 448 -16.78 62.39 58.24
C GLY A 448 -16.51 63.83 58.69
N GLU A 449 -17.30 64.75 58.16
CA GLU A 449 -17.25 66.18 58.48
C GLU A 449 -18.21 66.53 59.63
N ILE A 450 -17.90 67.60 60.37
CA ILE A 450 -18.77 68.13 61.43
C ILE A 450 -19.04 69.59 61.12
N GLU A 451 -20.27 69.87 60.74
CA GLU A 451 -20.69 71.19 60.29
C GLU A 451 -21.93 71.65 61.07
N ALA A 452 -21.95 72.95 61.39
CA ALA A 452 -23.09 73.62 62.00
C ALA A 452 -23.34 74.87 61.16
N GLU A 453 -24.26 74.77 60.21
CA GLU A 453 -24.64 75.88 59.34
C GLU A 453 -26.01 76.42 59.71
N ALA A 454 -26.18 77.73 59.59
CA ALA A 454 -27.46 78.40 59.64
C ALA A 454 -27.52 79.35 58.44
N GLU A 455 -28.41 79.07 57.48
CA GLU A 455 -28.65 79.98 56.35
C GLU A 455 -29.89 80.85 56.64
N ALA A 456 -29.70 82.18 56.73
CA ALA A 456 -30.78 83.15 56.66
C ALA A 456 -30.55 84.14 55.51
N GLY A 457 -31.62 84.43 54.77
CA GLY A 457 -31.57 85.29 53.58
C GLY A 457 -31.29 86.78 53.83
N ASP A 458 -31.13 87.24 55.08
CA ASP A 458 -30.87 88.64 55.42
C ASP A 458 -29.69 88.90 56.38
N GLY A 459 -28.83 87.90 56.61
CA GLY A 459 -27.51 88.10 57.23
C GLY A 459 -27.46 88.04 58.75
N ASP A 460 -28.58 87.78 59.43
CA ASP A 460 -28.66 87.64 60.90
C ASP A 460 -28.97 86.19 61.34
N ALA A 461 -28.42 85.19 60.63
CA ALA A 461 -28.39 83.81 61.13
C ALA A 461 -27.16 83.62 62.03
N GLU A 462 -27.39 83.32 63.31
CA GLU A 462 -26.32 82.88 64.22
C GLU A 462 -26.39 81.36 64.40
N ALA A 463 -25.36 80.64 63.92
CA ALA A 463 -25.16 79.23 64.21
C ALA A 463 -24.54 79.11 65.62
N ASN A 464 -25.38 78.94 66.64
CA ASN A 464 -24.96 78.92 68.06
C ASN A 464 -24.54 77.52 68.53
N GLY A 465 -24.47 76.56 67.62
CA GLY A 465 -24.14 75.16 67.89
C GLY A 465 -22.76 75.04 68.55
N ASN A 466 -22.73 74.52 69.79
CA ASN A 466 -21.48 74.25 70.48
C ASN A 466 -20.88 72.92 70.00
N ASN A 467 -19.93 72.97 69.08
CA ASN A 467 -19.11 71.80 68.67
C ASN A 467 -17.99 71.47 69.70
N GLY A 468 -17.99 72.10 70.87
CA GLY A 468 -17.02 71.86 71.93
C GLY A 468 -17.04 70.41 72.41
N GLY A 469 -16.04 69.65 71.98
CA GLY A 469 -15.86 68.22 72.30
C GLY A 469 -16.24 67.25 71.17
N ALA A 470 -16.64 67.72 70.00
CA ALA A 470 -16.87 66.87 68.82
C ALA A 470 -15.55 66.53 68.11
N VAL A 471 -15.45 65.32 67.56
CA VAL A 471 -14.23 64.81 66.90
C VAL A 471 -14.59 64.30 65.51
N ALA A 472 -14.04 64.93 64.47
CA ALA A 472 -14.18 64.45 63.09
C ALA A 472 -13.52 63.07 62.94
N GLY A 473 -14.14 62.21 62.14
CA GLY A 473 -13.57 60.89 61.84
C GLY A 473 -12.25 61.04 61.08
N ASN A 474 -11.31 60.11 61.26
CA ASN A 474 -10.09 60.12 60.48
C ASN A 474 -10.35 59.54 59.09
N GLY A 475 -9.72 60.11 58.06
CA GLY A 475 -9.64 59.44 56.76
C GLY A 475 -8.86 58.13 56.88
N ALA A 476 -9.31 57.08 56.20
CA ALA A 476 -8.63 55.80 56.26
C ALA A 476 -7.47 55.71 55.28
N LEU A 477 -6.52 54.82 55.58
CA LEU A 477 -5.45 54.47 54.65
C LEU A 477 -6.03 53.82 53.38
N GLY A 478 -5.48 54.20 52.23
CA GLY A 478 -5.70 53.45 51.00
C GLY A 478 -5.15 52.03 51.11
N GLY A 479 -5.76 51.10 50.38
CA GLY A 479 -5.25 49.76 50.22
C GLY A 479 -3.92 49.75 49.46
N THR A 480 -3.09 48.75 49.72
CA THR A 480 -1.84 48.51 48.98
C THR A 480 -2.12 47.70 47.71
N GLY A 481 -1.35 47.94 46.65
CA GLY A 481 -1.34 47.09 45.45
C GLY A 481 -0.41 45.90 45.64
N ALA A 482 -0.84 44.68 45.31
CA ALA A 482 0.04 43.53 45.20
C ALA A 482 0.83 43.53 43.87
N ALA A 483 1.60 42.47 43.58
CA ALA A 483 2.24 42.30 42.28
C ALA A 483 1.19 42.31 41.14
N GLY A 484 1.57 42.90 40.00
CA GLY A 484 0.73 42.98 38.79
C GLY A 484 0.46 41.62 38.15
N GLY A 485 -0.22 41.63 37.01
CA GLY A 485 -0.36 40.44 36.18
C GLY A 485 1.01 39.96 35.70
N GLU A 486 1.17 38.64 35.56
CA GLU A 486 2.41 38.00 35.12
C GLU A 486 2.16 37.28 33.79
N VAL A 487 2.98 37.52 32.77
CA VAL A 487 2.92 36.79 31.49
C VAL A 487 4.22 36.03 31.29
N ASN A 488 4.16 34.70 31.40
CA ASN A 488 5.26 33.83 31.03
C ASN A 488 5.11 33.45 29.56
N SER A 489 5.98 34.02 28.73
CA SER A 489 6.04 33.69 27.32
C SER A 489 6.60 32.29 27.11
N GLY A 490 5.90 31.49 26.31
CA GLY A 490 6.32 30.15 25.90
C GLY A 490 7.41 30.21 24.84
N VAL A 491 7.77 29.05 24.29
CA VAL A 491 8.86 28.92 23.30
C VAL A 491 8.32 29.15 21.87
N ALA A 492 9.08 29.82 21.01
CA ALA A 492 8.80 29.90 19.58
C ALA A 492 9.90 29.19 18.77
N ASP A 493 9.53 28.06 18.16
CA ASP A 493 10.45 27.21 17.41
C ASP A 493 10.10 27.24 15.92
N SER A 494 11.07 27.53 15.06
CA SER A 494 10.88 27.59 13.61
C SER A 494 11.92 26.73 12.91
N MET A 495 11.48 25.77 12.10
CA MET A 495 12.37 24.93 11.29
C MET A 495 11.94 24.99 9.83
N ALA A 496 12.88 25.27 8.94
CA ALA A 496 12.68 25.17 7.50
C ALA A 496 13.72 24.20 6.94
N SER A 497 13.30 23.24 6.11
CA SER A 497 14.18 22.32 5.42
C SER A 497 13.82 22.23 3.95
N THR A 498 14.83 22.23 3.09
CA THR A 498 14.67 21.99 1.66
C THR A 498 15.66 20.92 1.26
N THR A 499 15.18 19.89 0.58
CA THR A 499 16.04 18.87 -0.03
C THR A 499 15.68 18.76 -1.50
N ASN A 500 16.67 18.99 -2.34
CA ASN A 500 16.51 18.98 -3.79
C ASN A 500 17.40 17.90 -4.38
N ARG A 501 16.82 17.08 -5.22
CA ARG A 501 17.49 16.07 -6.03
C ARG A 501 17.15 16.38 -7.48
N GLY A 502 18.16 16.59 -8.30
CA GLY A 502 18.00 16.87 -9.71
C GLY A 502 18.87 15.92 -10.51
N ASN A 503 18.40 15.51 -11.68
CA ASN A 503 19.17 14.76 -12.67
C ASN A 503 19.75 13.46 -12.09
N ILE A 504 18.91 12.69 -11.38
CA ILE A 504 19.32 11.39 -10.85
C ILE A 504 19.13 10.35 -11.93
N THR A 505 20.22 9.79 -12.42
CA THR A 505 20.16 8.65 -13.32
C THR A 505 20.62 7.40 -12.60
N ARG A 506 19.76 6.38 -12.56
CA ARG A 506 20.12 5.01 -12.19
C ARG A 506 20.05 4.16 -13.45
N ILE A 507 21.10 3.39 -13.70
CA ILE A 507 21.13 2.40 -14.78
C ILE A 507 21.39 1.05 -14.13
N ARG A 508 20.53 0.08 -14.38
CA ARG A 508 20.66 -1.30 -13.93
C ARG A 508 20.68 -2.20 -15.15
N ILE A 509 21.73 -3.02 -15.26
CA ILE A 509 21.82 -4.06 -16.29
C ILE A 509 21.74 -5.39 -15.55
N THR A 510 20.73 -6.18 -15.85
CA THR A 510 20.46 -7.47 -15.23
C THR A 510 20.45 -8.54 -16.33
N ASN A 511 20.95 -9.74 -16.01
CA ASN A 511 20.81 -10.90 -16.88
C ASN A 511 19.49 -11.61 -16.59
#